data_AF-A0A2D7M8V2-F1
#
_entry.id   AF-A0A2D7M8V2-F1
#
_cell.length_a   1.000
_cell.length_b   1.000
_cell.length_c   1.000
_cell.angle_alpha   90.00
_cell.angle_beta   90.00
_cell.angle_gamma   90.00
#
_symmetry.space_group_name_H-M   'P 1'
#
loop_
_entity.id
_entity.type
_entity.pdbx_description
1 polymer ?
#
loop_
_entity_poly.entity_id
_entity_poly.type
_entity_poly.pdbx_seq_one_letter_code
_entity_poly.pdbx_strand_id
1 'polypeptide(L)'
;MKKVFLKRLLYFFIGLFFGLLFLNFIIDQKTDGKGIDYCYFPNCRVLKDLRKNSDVAPFIKDSVLVEGKVIFNKSEIRSTPCQLYVVEYAYEEYRFERCDSLTKYLE
;
A
#
# COMPACT_ATOMS: atom_id res chain seq x y z
N MET A 1 -46.68 5.27 -21.94
CA MET A 1 -45.70 5.63 -20.88
C MET A 1 -44.39 4.83 -20.93
N LYS A 2 -44.39 3.49 -21.02
CA LYS A 2 -43.16 2.65 -21.01
C LYS A 2 -42.08 3.03 -22.05
N LYS A 3 -42.47 3.37 -23.29
CA LYS A 3 -41.51 3.71 -24.36
C LYS A 3 -40.70 4.99 -24.12
N VAL A 4 -41.29 6.01 -23.47
CA VAL A 4 -40.60 7.28 -23.19
C VAL A 4 -39.61 7.11 -22.04
N PHE A 5 -39.98 6.32 -21.02
CA PHE A 5 -39.10 5.97 -19.91
C PHE A 5 -37.85 5.21 -20.40
N LEU A 6 -38.02 4.24 -21.30
CA LEU A 6 -36.90 3.46 -21.85
C LEU A 6 -35.90 4.33 -22.62
N LYS A 7 -36.37 5.32 -23.38
CA LYS A 7 -35.49 6.27 -24.08
C LYS A 7 -34.65 7.10 -23.11
N ARG A 8 -35.26 7.61 -22.03
CA ARG A 8 -34.55 8.37 -20.99
C ARG A 8 -33.51 7.53 -20.27
N LEU A 9 -33.85 6.26 -19.99
CA LEU A 9 -32.94 5.31 -19.38
C LEU A 9 -31.74 5.00 -20.31
N LEU A 10 -31.97 4.87 -21.61
CA LEU A 10 -30.90 4.66 -22.60
C LEU A 10 -29.91 5.83 -22.62
N TYR A 11 -30.40 7.07 -22.64
CA TYR A 11 -29.54 8.26 -22.59
C TYR A 11 -28.70 8.32 -21.31
N PHE A 12 -29.27 7.93 -20.16
CA PHE A 12 -28.52 7.80 -18.92
C PHE A 12 -27.40 6.76 -19.02
N PHE A 13 -27.67 5.57 -19.57
CA PHE A 13 -26.66 4.52 -19.71
C PHE A 13 -25.54 4.89 -20.68
N ILE A 14 -25.83 5.65 -21.75
CA ILE A 14 -24.80 6.17 -22.65
C ILE A 14 -23.85 7.09 -21.87
N GLY A 15 -24.39 8.04 -21.10
CA GLY A 15 -23.58 8.92 -20.25
C GLY A 15 -22.79 8.17 -19.19
N LEU A 16 -23.43 7.20 -18.51
CA LEU A 16 -22.78 6.36 -17.51
C LEU A 16 -21.64 5.52 -18.11
N PHE A 17 -21.84 4.97 -19.31
CA PHE A 17 -20.82 4.20 -20.02
C PHE A 17 -19.57 5.03 -20.30
N PHE A 18 -19.73 6.21 -20.89
CA PHE A 18 -18.60 7.12 -21.10
C PHE A 18 -17.98 7.60 -19.78
N GLY A 19 -18.80 7.87 -18.76
CA GLY A 19 -18.32 8.22 -17.42
C GLY A 19 -17.45 7.13 -16.79
N LEU A 20 -17.83 5.86 -16.94
CA LEU A 20 -17.04 4.72 -16.48
C LEU A 20 -15.74 4.57 -17.28
N LEU A 21 -15.73 4.83 -18.58
CA LEU A 21 -14.50 4.83 -19.38
C LEU A 21 -13.50 5.88 -18.87
N PHE A 22 -13.95 7.11 -18.64
CA PHE A 22 -13.11 8.18 -18.08
C PHE A 22 -12.64 7.85 -16.67
N LEU A 23 -13.50 7.28 -15.83
CA LEU A 23 -13.14 6.88 -14.47
C LEU A 23 -12.00 5.85 -14.47
N ASN A 24 -12.10 4.82 -15.30
CA ASN A 24 -11.04 3.80 -15.41
C ASN A 24 -9.72 4.42 -15.87
N PHE A 25 -9.75 5.31 -16.88
CA PHE A 25 -8.54 6.01 -17.33
C PHE A 25 -7.86 6.82 -16.21
N ILE A 26 -8.64 7.52 -15.38
CA ILE A 26 -8.10 8.29 -14.24
C ILE A 26 -7.50 7.37 -13.17
N ILE A 27 -8.16 6.24 -12.88
CA ILE A 27 -7.67 5.27 -11.88
C ILE A 27 -6.37 4.61 -12.37
N ASP A 28 -6.30 4.23 -13.64
CA ASP A 28 -5.12 3.61 -14.24
C ASP A 28 -3.91 4.55 -14.18
N GLN A 29 -4.09 5.83 -14.54
CA GLN A 29 -3.04 6.86 -14.46
C GLN A 29 -2.58 7.13 -13.02
N LYS A 30 -3.47 6.99 -12.02
CA LYS A 30 -3.10 7.17 -10.60
C LYS A 30 -2.40 5.96 -9.99
N THR A 31 -2.57 4.79 -10.59
CA THR A 31 -2.10 3.51 -10.03
C THR A 31 -0.93 2.91 -10.80
N ASP A 32 -0.43 3.60 -11.85
CA ASP A 32 0.59 3.10 -12.78
C ASP A 32 0.22 1.70 -13.34
N GLY A 33 -1.07 1.43 -13.50
CA GLY A 33 -1.58 0.12 -13.90
C GLY A 33 -1.40 -1.00 -12.86
N LYS A 34 -0.91 -0.69 -11.65
CA LYS A 34 -0.69 -1.67 -10.56
C LYS A 34 -1.91 -1.85 -9.64
N GLY A 35 -3.01 -1.18 -9.95
CA GLY A 35 -4.23 -1.19 -9.15
C GLY A 35 -4.13 -0.34 -7.89
N ILE A 36 -5.26 -0.17 -7.21
CA ILE A 36 -5.37 0.63 -5.99
C ILE A 36 -4.81 -0.09 -4.76
N ASP A 37 -3.52 0.09 -4.47
CA ASP A 37 -2.90 -0.43 -3.24
C ASP A 37 -2.96 0.59 -2.09
N TYR A 38 -4.03 0.50 -1.30
CA TYR A 38 -4.21 1.29 -0.08
C TYR A 38 -3.80 0.50 1.17
N CYS A 39 -2.68 0.88 1.76
CA CYS A 39 -2.20 0.35 3.03
C CYS A 39 -2.81 1.12 4.22
N TYR A 40 -4.06 0.81 4.59
CA TYR A 40 -4.72 1.45 5.73
C TYR A 40 -4.36 0.84 7.08
N PHE A 41 -4.07 -0.45 7.13
CA PHE A 41 -3.72 -1.11 8.39
C PHE A 41 -2.33 -0.67 8.89
N PRO A 42 -2.13 -0.62 10.22
CA PRO A 42 -0.84 -0.26 10.80
C PRO A 42 0.31 -1.12 10.26
N ASN A 43 0.09 -2.43 10.13
CA ASN A 43 1.11 -3.37 9.63
C ASN A 43 1.60 -2.99 8.23
N CYS A 44 0.69 -2.95 7.25
CA CYS A 44 1.04 -2.64 5.87
C CYS A 44 1.59 -1.21 5.71
N ARG A 45 1.14 -0.25 6.53
CA ARG A 45 1.68 1.11 6.50
C ARG A 45 3.15 1.13 6.89
N VAL A 46 3.51 0.47 7.98
CA VAL A 46 4.90 0.39 8.44
C VAL A 46 5.77 -0.34 7.42
N LEU A 47 5.33 -1.51 6.93
CA LEU A 47 6.08 -2.27 5.94
C LEU A 47 6.31 -1.50 4.64
N LYS A 48 5.28 -0.79 4.14
CA LYS A 48 5.40 0.09 2.96
C LYS A 48 6.37 1.24 3.20
N ASP A 49 6.36 1.81 4.38
CA ASP A 49 7.27 2.90 4.77
C ASP A 49 8.72 2.43 4.89
N LEU A 50 8.95 1.29 5.55
CA LEU A 50 10.26 0.64 5.62
C LEU A 50 10.79 0.34 4.21
N ARG A 51 9.97 -0.23 3.33
CA ARG A 51 10.32 -0.60 1.94
C ARG A 51 10.67 0.60 1.06
N LYS A 52 10.04 1.76 1.29
CA LYS A 52 10.25 2.96 0.48
C LYS A 52 11.64 3.55 0.70
N ASN A 53 12.12 3.52 1.95
CA ASN A 53 13.36 4.19 2.38
C ASN A 53 14.49 3.20 2.73
N SER A 54 14.40 1.93 2.34
CA SER A 54 15.37 0.89 2.67
C SER A 54 16.43 0.68 1.59
N ASP A 55 17.69 0.68 2.02
CA ASP A 55 18.83 0.13 1.27
C ASP A 55 19.18 -1.24 1.86
N VAL A 56 18.33 -2.23 1.59
CA VAL A 56 18.43 -3.60 2.13
C VAL A 56 18.44 -4.61 0.99
N ALA A 57 18.90 -5.82 1.28
CA ALA A 57 18.96 -6.90 0.30
C ALA A 57 17.59 -7.14 -0.39
N PRO A 58 17.56 -7.52 -1.69
CA PRO A 58 16.32 -7.73 -2.43
C PRO A 58 15.33 -8.69 -1.73
N PHE A 59 15.85 -9.76 -1.12
CA PHE A 59 15.03 -10.70 -0.35
C PHE A 59 14.27 -10.04 0.80
N ILE A 60 14.93 -9.17 1.57
CA ILE A 60 14.29 -8.45 2.67
C ILE A 60 13.22 -7.50 2.14
N LYS A 61 13.53 -6.80 1.05
CA LYS A 61 12.63 -5.81 0.45
C LYS A 61 11.38 -6.43 -0.17
N ASP A 62 11.53 -7.55 -0.86
CA ASP A 62 10.48 -8.14 -1.69
C ASP A 62 9.74 -9.30 -0.99
N SER A 63 10.30 -9.87 0.07
CA SER A 63 9.65 -10.93 0.87
C SER A 63 9.30 -10.44 2.26
N VAL A 64 10.29 -10.12 3.10
CA VAL A 64 10.09 -9.75 4.51
C VAL A 64 9.23 -8.50 4.66
N LEU A 65 9.52 -7.45 3.88
CA LEU A 65 8.79 -6.17 3.93
C LEU A 65 7.49 -6.16 3.10
N VAL A 66 7.10 -7.29 2.51
CA VAL A 66 5.83 -7.44 1.81
C VAL A 66 4.86 -8.32 2.61
N GLU A 67 5.34 -9.46 3.09
CA GLU A 67 4.50 -10.47 3.75
C GLU A 67 4.71 -10.56 5.27
N GLY A 68 5.71 -9.86 5.80
CA GLY A 68 6.03 -9.88 7.22
C GLY A 68 4.95 -9.29 8.12
N LYS A 69 5.08 -9.58 9.41
CA LYS A 69 4.20 -9.08 10.47
C LYS A 69 4.99 -8.26 11.47
N VAL A 70 4.66 -6.97 11.58
CA VAL A 70 5.27 -6.05 12.54
C VAL A 70 4.79 -6.40 13.95
N ILE A 71 5.72 -6.72 14.84
CA ILE A 71 5.45 -6.94 16.26
C ILE A 71 5.55 -5.60 16.99
N PHE A 72 4.44 -4.86 17.02
CA PHE A 72 4.38 -3.53 17.65
C PHE A 72 4.76 -3.55 19.13
N ASN A 73 4.49 -4.64 19.84
CA ASN A 73 4.83 -4.77 21.27
C ASN A 73 6.33 -4.84 21.53
N LYS A 74 7.12 -5.31 20.55
CA LYS A 74 8.59 -5.39 20.63
C LYS A 74 9.28 -4.20 19.93
N SER A 75 8.49 -3.34 19.28
CA SER A 75 9.00 -2.22 18.47
C SER A 75 9.03 -0.94 19.31
N GLU A 76 10.13 -0.19 19.26
CA GLU A 76 10.25 1.12 19.90
C GLU A 76 9.96 2.23 18.88
N ILE A 77 8.69 2.56 18.72
CA ILE A 77 8.20 3.46 17.65
C ILE A 77 8.39 4.94 18.02
N ARG A 78 8.62 5.23 19.31
CA ARG A 78 8.73 6.60 19.86
C ARG A 78 10.16 7.03 20.16
N SER A 79 11.16 6.19 19.86
CA SER A 79 12.56 6.53 20.05
C SER A 79 12.98 7.64 19.07
N THR A 80 13.74 8.60 19.59
CA THR A 80 14.38 9.69 18.82
C THR A 80 15.89 9.54 18.98
N PRO A 81 16.70 9.54 17.90
CA PRO A 81 16.39 10.04 16.56
C PRO A 81 15.76 9.02 15.58
N CYS A 82 15.84 7.72 15.86
CA CYS A 82 15.39 6.67 14.94
C CYS A 82 14.43 5.71 15.62
N GLN A 83 13.44 5.23 14.86
CA GLN A 83 12.40 4.30 15.31
C GLN A 83 12.85 2.85 15.08
N LEU A 84 12.64 1.98 16.06
CA LEU A 84 13.01 0.57 15.95
C LEU A 84 11.77 -0.29 15.69
N TYR A 85 11.81 -1.08 14.63
CA TYR A 85 10.73 -1.99 14.23
C TYR A 85 11.22 -3.44 14.24
N VAL A 86 10.40 -4.33 14.79
CA VAL A 86 10.61 -5.78 14.75
C VAL A 86 9.57 -6.38 13.82
N VAL A 87 10.01 -7.09 12.79
CA VAL A 87 9.16 -7.75 11.80
C VAL A 87 9.41 -9.25 11.86
N GLU A 88 8.35 -10.00 12.07
CA GLU A 88 8.36 -11.46 12.02
C GLU A 88 8.06 -11.92 10.59
N TYR A 89 8.90 -12.80 10.06
CA TYR A 89 8.68 -13.45 8.77
C TYR A 89 9.26 -14.86 8.80
N ALA A 90 8.49 -15.84 8.34
CA ALA A 90 8.88 -17.26 8.35
C ALA A 90 9.41 -17.76 9.72
N TYR A 91 8.80 -17.31 10.82
CA TYR A 91 9.19 -17.60 12.22
C TYR A 91 10.53 -17.01 12.67
N GLU A 92 11.15 -16.15 11.86
CA GLU A 92 12.36 -15.40 12.19
C GLU A 92 12.04 -13.92 12.46
N GLU A 93 12.79 -13.28 13.36
CA GLU A 93 12.63 -11.87 13.72
C GLU A 93 13.69 -11.00 13.03
N TYR A 94 13.23 -10.05 12.22
CA TYR A 94 14.06 -9.07 11.54
C TYR A 94 13.93 -7.71 12.21
N ARG A 95 15.05 -7.06 12.52
CA ARG A 95 15.08 -5.76 13.17
C ARG A 95 15.43 -4.66 12.18
N PHE A 96 14.66 -3.59 12.20
CA PHE A 96 14.85 -2.44 11.33
C PHE A 96 14.96 -1.17 12.16
N GLU A 97 15.93 -0.34 11.82
CA GLU A 97 16.06 1.02 12.32
C GLU A 97 15.63 2.00 11.23
N ARG A 98 14.58 2.77 11.50
CA ARG A 98 14.06 3.79 10.59
C ARG A 98 14.35 5.19 11.13
N CYS A 99 15.29 5.87 10.49
CA CYS A 99 15.56 7.29 10.66
C CYS A 99 14.83 8.08 9.55
N ASP A 100 14.67 9.40 9.70
CA ASP A 100 13.82 10.26 8.82
C ASP A 100 13.84 9.92 7.33
N SER A 101 15.02 9.69 6.74
CA SER A 101 15.19 9.38 5.33
C SER A 101 15.77 7.99 5.02
N LEU A 102 16.08 7.19 6.04
CA LEU A 102 16.85 5.95 5.85
C LEU A 102 16.37 4.83 6.77
N THR A 103 16.11 3.67 6.17
CA THR A 103 15.85 2.41 6.88
C THR A 103 17.08 1.52 6.77
N LYS A 104 17.67 1.15 7.91
CA LYS A 104 18.73 0.15 8.01
C LYS A 104 18.18 -1.16 8.56
N TYR A 105 18.68 -2.26 8.03
CA TYR A 105 18.51 -3.57 8.64
C TYR A 105 19.58 -3.75 9.73
N LEU A 106 19.16 -4.18 10.92
CA LEU A 106 20.05 -4.55 12.02
C LEU A 106 20.16 -6.08 12.00
N GLU A 107 21.32 -6.58 11.60
CA GLU A 107 21.65 -8.01 11.58
C GLU A 107 21.77 -8.58 13.00
#